data_AF-J9E611-F1
#
_entry.id   AF-J9E611-F1
#
_cell.length_a   1.000
_cell.length_b   1.000
_cell.length_c   1.000
_cell.angle_alpha   90.00
_cell.angle_beta   90.00
_cell.angle_gamma   90.00
#
_symmetry.space_group_name_H-M   'P 1'
#
loop_
_entity.id
_entity.type
_entity.pdbx_description
1 polymer ?
#
loop_
_entity_poly.entity_id
_entity_poly.type
_entity_poly.pdbx_seq_one_letter_code
_entity_poly.pdbx_strand_id
1 'polypeptide(L)'
;MEATYEFSYVFDDSDSQRVVFERTALDLIENLIRGKNSLLFTYGVTGSGKTYTMTGNTEEESIGILPRTLDVIFNSLINRIDKCVFKPDGRNGFNVRDEFESALARRRLELERSDIGVELANRYVERRRVIFDFIQRSFD
;
A
#
# COMPACT_ATOMS: atom_id res chain seq x y z
N MET A 1 -18.12 -2.46 -39.19
CA MET A 1 -18.32 -1.19 -38.46
C MET A 1 -17.15 -1.05 -37.53
N GLU A 2 -16.33 -0.04 -37.75
CA GLU A 2 -15.24 0.33 -36.85
C GLU A 2 -15.83 1.26 -35.79
N ALA A 3 -15.60 0.96 -34.51
CA ALA A 3 -16.10 1.76 -33.39
C ALA A 3 -14.91 2.38 -32.68
N THR A 4 -14.93 3.71 -32.52
CA THR A 4 -13.89 4.46 -31.83
C THR A 4 -14.39 4.83 -30.43
N TYR A 5 -13.53 4.67 -29.43
CA TYR A 5 -13.80 5.00 -28.03
C TYR A 5 -12.69 5.91 -27.52
N GLU A 6 -13.05 6.84 -26.62
CA GLU A 6 -12.11 7.77 -25.99
C GLU A 6 -11.98 7.46 -24.50
N PHE A 7 -10.74 7.41 -24.03
CA PHE A 7 -10.40 7.19 -22.62
C PHE A 7 -9.29 8.15 -22.23
N SER A 8 -9.22 8.53 -20.94
CA SER A 8 -8.12 9.36 -20.44
C SER A 8 -6.76 8.70 -20.63
N TYR A 9 -6.71 7.38 -20.56
CA TYR A 9 -5.53 6.57 -20.83
C TYR A 9 -5.95 5.16 -21.25
N VAL A 10 -5.17 4.56 -22.14
CA VAL A 10 -5.33 3.16 -22.57
C VAL A 10 -4.01 2.44 -22.31
N PHE A 11 -4.06 1.39 -21.51
CA PHE A 11 -2.90 0.53 -21.22
C PHE A 11 -2.71 -0.50 -22.33
N ASP A 12 -1.46 -0.79 -22.66
CA ASP A 12 -1.06 -1.84 -23.60
C ASP A 12 -0.58 -3.10 -22.86
N ASP A 13 -0.46 -4.23 -23.55
CA ASP A 13 -0.02 -5.51 -22.97
C ASP A 13 1.42 -5.45 -22.44
N SER A 14 2.19 -4.44 -22.86
CA SER A 14 3.54 -4.16 -22.36
C SER A 14 3.57 -3.34 -21.06
N ASP A 15 2.45 -2.76 -20.64
CA ASP A 15 2.37 -1.96 -19.42
C ASP A 15 2.41 -2.86 -18.18
N SER A 16 3.44 -2.65 -17.35
CA SER A 16 3.58 -3.39 -16.10
C SER A 16 2.56 -2.97 -15.03
N GLN A 17 2.34 -3.84 -14.05
CA GLN A 17 1.52 -3.53 -12.87
C GLN A 17 1.97 -2.28 -12.12
N ARG A 18 3.28 -1.99 -12.17
CA ARG A 18 3.83 -0.76 -11.61
C ARG A 18 3.31 0.47 -12.35
N VAL A 19 3.33 0.47 -13.68
CA VAL A 19 2.84 1.58 -14.51
C VAL A 19 1.34 1.78 -14.29
N VAL A 20 0.57 0.69 -14.25
CA VAL A 20 -0.87 0.74 -13.95
C VAL A 20 -1.12 1.37 -12.58
N PHE A 21 -0.36 0.98 -11.56
CA PHE A 21 -0.45 1.57 -10.22
C PHE A 21 -0.10 3.07 -10.23
N GLU A 22 1.03 3.46 -10.83
CA GLU A 22 1.49 4.84 -10.87
C GLU A 22 0.45 5.77 -11.53
N ARG A 23 -0.16 5.31 -12.63
CA ARG A 23 -1.15 6.09 -13.39
C ARG A 23 -2.54 6.16 -12.76
N THR A 24 -2.93 5.19 -11.93
CA THR A 24 -4.31 5.08 -11.42
C THR A 24 -4.46 5.42 -9.95
N ALA A 25 -3.45 5.17 -9.13
CA ALA A 25 -3.59 5.19 -7.67
C ALA A 25 -2.85 6.36 -6.99
N LEU A 26 -1.78 6.89 -7.56
CA LEU A 26 -0.95 7.91 -6.89
C LEU A 26 -1.74 9.18 -6.54
N ASP A 27 -2.46 9.75 -7.51
CA ASP A 27 -3.28 10.95 -7.28
C ASP A 27 -4.38 10.69 -6.24
N LEU A 28 -4.91 9.46 -6.21
CA LEU A 28 -5.95 9.07 -5.25
C LEU A 28 -5.38 8.97 -3.83
N ILE A 29 -4.14 8.46 -3.70
CA ILE A 29 -3.40 8.38 -2.44
C ILE A 29 -3.03 9.78 -1.95
N GLU A 30 -2.59 10.67 -2.83
CA GLU A 30 -2.32 12.06 -2.47
C GLU A 30 -3.57 12.76 -1.94
N ASN A 31 -4.71 12.58 -2.62
CA ASN A 31 -6.01 13.07 -2.16
C ASN A 31 -6.37 12.51 -0.79
N LEU A 32 -6.15 11.22 -0.55
CA LEU A 32 -6.39 10.57 0.74
C LEU A 32 -5.55 11.18 1.86
N ILE A 33 -4.24 11.40 1.62
CA ILE A 33 -3.33 12.03 2.59
C ILE A 33 -3.79 13.46 2.92
N ARG A 34 -4.39 14.17 1.96
CA ARG A 34 -4.99 15.49 2.14
C ARG A 34 -6.40 15.46 2.78
N GLY A 35 -6.86 14.30 3.22
CA GLY A 35 -8.17 14.13 3.88
C GLY A 35 -9.37 14.11 2.92
N LYS A 36 -9.16 13.83 1.63
CA LYS A 36 -10.24 13.69 0.64
C LYS A 36 -10.53 12.20 0.38
N ASN A 37 -11.81 11.89 0.17
CA ASN A 37 -12.22 10.55 -0.20
C ASN A 37 -11.98 10.30 -1.70
N SER A 38 -11.48 9.11 -2.02
CA SER A 38 -11.20 8.63 -3.37
C SER A 38 -11.83 7.25 -3.57
N LEU A 39 -12.29 6.94 -4.79
CA LEU A 39 -12.82 5.62 -5.14
C LEU A 39 -12.09 5.10 -6.38
N LEU A 40 -11.54 3.89 -6.27
CA LEU A 40 -10.95 3.14 -7.37
C LEU A 40 -11.65 1.78 -7.47
N PHE A 41 -12.09 1.43 -8.67
CA PHE A 41 -12.72 0.13 -8.94
C PHE A 41 -12.29 -0.39 -10.31
N THR A 42 -12.28 -1.71 -10.45
CA THR A 42 -12.04 -2.39 -11.72
C THR A 42 -13.34 -2.99 -12.24
N TYR A 43 -13.62 -2.83 -13.53
CA TYR A 43 -14.81 -3.38 -14.18
C TYR A 43 -14.41 -4.21 -15.40
N GLY A 44 -15.24 -5.19 -15.76
CA GLY A 44 -14.97 -6.10 -16.87
C GLY A 44 -15.52 -7.50 -16.65
N VAL A 45 -15.47 -8.34 -17.68
CA VAL A 45 -15.97 -9.73 -17.65
C VAL A 45 -15.06 -10.66 -16.82
N THR A 46 -15.56 -11.82 -16.40
CA THR A 46 -14.74 -12.83 -15.70
C THR A 46 -13.54 -13.23 -16.55
N GLY A 47 -12.36 -13.34 -15.93
CA GLY A 47 -11.11 -13.65 -16.63
C GLY A 47 -10.40 -12.43 -17.25
N SER A 48 -10.99 -11.23 -17.23
CA SER A 48 -10.39 -10.01 -17.82
C SER A 48 -9.25 -9.38 -17.01
N GLY A 49 -8.68 -10.08 -16.02
CA GLY A 49 -7.57 -9.55 -15.23
C GLY A 49 -7.92 -8.64 -14.04
N LYS A 50 -9.20 -8.37 -13.71
CA LYS A 50 -9.57 -7.49 -12.55
C LYS A 50 -8.85 -7.81 -11.23
N THR A 51 -8.85 -9.09 -10.83
CA THR A 51 -8.17 -9.56 -9.61
C THR A 51 -6.66 -9.45 -9.74
N TYR A 52 -6.13 -9.69 -10.93
CA TYR A 52 -4.71 -9.49 -11.22
C TYR A 52 -4.33 -8.01 -11.07
N THR A 53 -5.06 -7.08 -11.68
CA THR A 53 -4.81 -5.64 -11.52
C THR A 53 -4.92 -5.17 -10.07
N MET A 54 -5.99 -5.58 -9.36
CA MET A 54 -6.24 -5.11 -8.00
C MET A 54 -5.29 -5.73 -6.97
N THR A 55 -5.13 -7.05 -6.98
CA THR A 55 -4.35 -7.79 -5.97
C THR A 55 -2.98 -8.19 -6.51
N GLY A 56 -2.94 -8.72 -7.73
CA GLY A 56 -1.73 -9.26 -8.34
C GLY A 56 -1.29 -10.58 -7.72
N ASN A 57 -0.04 -10.96 -7.97
CA ASN A 57 0.59 -12.13 -7.37
C ASN A 57 1.65 -11.71 -6.32
N THR A 58 2.35 -12.70 -5.77
CA THR A 58 3.40 -12.49 -4.75
C THR A 58 4.75 -12.05 -5.31
N GLU A 59 4.95 -12.14 -6.63
CA GLU A 59 6.20 -11.73 -7.28
C GLU A 59 6.23 -10.21 -7.48
N GLU A 60 7.38 -9.58 -7.26
CA GLU A 60 7.52 -8.12 -7.20
C GLU A 60 6.98 -7.37 -8.43
N GLU A 61 7.19 -7.93 -9.62
CA GLU A 61 6.75 -7.36 -10.90
C GLU A 61 5.24 -7.48 -11.10
N SER A 62 4.59 -8.46 -10.48
CA SER A 62 3.17 -8.77 -10.66
C SER A 62 2.28 -8.36 -9.49
N ILE A 63 2.84 -7.79 -8.41
CA ILE A 63 2.09 -7.18 -7.30
C ILE A 63 1.13 -6.10 -7.85
N GLY A 64 -0.15 -6.17 -7.49
CA GLY A 64 -1.20 -5.28 -7.96
C GLY A 64 -1.33 -3.96 -7.19
N ILE A 65 -2.43 -3.24 -7.47
CA ILE A 65 -2.67 -1.89 -6.95
C ILE A 65 -2.84 -1.84 -5.42
N LEU A 66 -3.65 -2.74 -4.85
CA LEU A 66 -4.01 -2.73 -3.43
C LEU A 66 -2.78 -2.86 -2.51
N PRO A 67 -1.92 -3.89 -2.63
CA PRO A 67 -0.72 -4.00 -1.81
C PRO A 67 0.26 -2.83 -2.00
N ARG A 68 0.43 -2.31 -3.22
CA ARG A 68 1.26 -1.10 -3.47
C ARG A 68 0.70 0.14 -2.79
N THR A 69 -0.62 0.32 -2.84
CA THR A 69 -1.33 1.43 -2.20
C THR A 69 -1.12 1.41 -0.70
N LEU A 70 -1.28 0.26 -0.05
CA LEU A 70 -1.04 0.11 1.38
C LEU A 70 0.42 0.42 1.74
N ASP A 71 1.37 -0.08 0.96
CA ASP A 71 2.79 0.20 1.19
C ASP A 71 3.10 1.70 1.11
N VAL A 72 2.62 2.39 0.07
CA VAL A 72 2.82 3.84 -0.08
C VAL A 72 2.15 4.61 1.06
N ILE A 73 0.90 4.30 1.42
CA ILE A 73 0.21 4.97 2.52
C ILE A 73 1.01 4.82 3.81
N PHE A 74 1.33 3.59 4.22
CA PHE A 74 2.03 3.36 5.49
C PHE A 74 3.46 3.90 5.51
N ASN A 75 4.13 3.98 4.35
CA ASN A 75 5.46 4.59 4.24
C ASN A 75 5.44 6.12 4.15
N SER A 76 4.31 6.73 3.72
CA SER A 76 4.14 8.19 3.64
C SER A 76 3.78 8.84 4.98
N LEU A 77 3.37 8.04 5.97
CA LEU A 77 3.07 8.52 7.31
C LEU A 77 4.36 8.85 8.08
N ILE A 78 4.63 10.15 8.25
CA ILE A 78 5.79 10.69 8.98
C ILE A 78 5.70 10.36 10.47
N ASN A 79 4.49 10.40 11.04
CA ASN A 79 4.23 10.06 12.43
C ASN A 79 4.10 8.54 12.59
N ARG A 80 5.23 7.89 12.83
CA ARG A 80 5.23 6.53 13.34
C ARG A 80 4.69 6.56 14.77
N ILE A 81 3.38 6.37 14.88
CA ILE A 81 2.79 6.02 16.17
C ILE A 81 3.48 4.75 16.61
N ASP A 82 3.93 4.74 17.86
CA ASP A 82 4.57 3.57 18.40
C ASP A 82 3.68 2.33 18.24
N LYS A 83 4.30 1.16 18.06
CA LYS A 83 3.57 -0.10 17.97
C LYS A 83 2.71 -0.30 19.23
N CYS A 84 1.60 -1.02 19.09
CA CYS A 84 0.72 -1.36 20.21
C CYS A 84 0.02 -0.17 20.89
N VAL A 85 -0.05 1.00 20.24
CA VAL A 85 -0.86 2.13 20.75
C VAL A 85 -2.35 1.87 20.54
N PHE A 86 -2.75 1.19 19.47
CA PHE A 86 -4.16 0.88 19.21
C PHE A 86 -4.47 -0.58 19.52
N LYS A 87 -5.61 -0.84 20.18
CA LYS A 87 -6.22 -2.17 20.32
C LYS A 87 -7.58 -2.19 19.63
N PRO A 88 -7.91 -3.22 18.83
CA PRO A 88 -9.26 -3.40 18.30
C PRO A 88 -10.28 -3.40 19.45
N ASP A 89 -11.43 -2.78 19.22
CA ASP A 89 -12.54 -2.74 20.21
C ASP A 89 -13.56 -3.87 20.02
N GLY A 90 -13.37 -4.72 18.99
CA GLY A 90 -14.30 -5.78 18.61
C GLY A 90 -15.54 -5.30 17.82
N ARG A 91 -15.59 -4.02 17.44
CA ARG A 91 -16.72 -3.36 16.77
C ARG A 91 -16.26 -2.54 15.54
N ASN A 92 -15.26 -3.03 14.81
CA ASN A 92 -14.59 -2.32 13.70
C ASN A 92 -13.97 -0.97 14.10
N GLY A 93 -13.77 -0.71 15.39
CA GLY A 93 -13.09 0.46 15.92
C GLY A 93 -11.78 0.10 16.62
N PHE A 94 -11.19 1.11 17.28
CA PHE A 94 -9.97 0.97 18.05
C PHE A 94 -10.02 1.80 19.33
N ASN A 95 -9.40 1.29 20.39
CA ASN A 95 -9.10 2.03 21.60
C ASN A 95 -7.62 2.35 21.67
N VAL A 96 -7.29 3.55 22.15
CA VAL A 96 -5.91 3.95 22.45
C VAL A 96 -5.51 3.33 23.80
N ARG A 97 -4.38 2.63 23.85
CA ARG A 97 -3.75 2.14 25.08
C ARG A 97 -3.00 3.28 25.74
N ASP A 98 -2.89 3.22 27.07
CA ASP A 98 -1.93 4.07 27.77
C ASP A 98 -0.49 3.65 27.44
N GLU A 99 0.45 4.54 27.77
CA GLU A 99 1.86 4.39 27.44
C GLU A 99 2.48 3.11 28.05
N PHE A 100 2.06 2.74 29.27
CA PHE A 100 2.56 1.57 29.97
C PHE A 100 2.12 0.27 29.28
N GLU A 101 0.83 0.16 28.98
CA GLU A 101 0.24 -0.97 28.27
C GLU A 101 0.81 -1.13 26.85
N SER A 102 1.08 -0.03 26.17
CA SER A 102 1.75 -0.06 24.87
C SER A 102 3.19 -0.54 24.98
N ALA A 103 3.97 -0.05 25.94
CA ALA A 103 5.36 -0.45 26.13
C ALA A 103 5.50 -1.95 26.47
N LEU A 104 4.65 -2.48 27.36
CA LEU A 104 4.66 -3.89 27.72
C LEU A 104 4.34 -4.79 26.52
N ALA A 105 3.32 -4.40 25.73
CA ALA A 105 2.94 -5.15 24.54
C ALA A 105 4.00 -5.13 23.45
N ARG A 106 4.73 -4.02 23.26
CA ARG A 106 5.88 -3.96 22.34
C ARG A 106 6.95 -4.96 22.74
N ARG A 107 7.31 -4.99 24.03
CA ARG A 107 8.33 -5.89 24.56
C ARG A 107 7.94 -7.36 24.37
N ARG A 108 6.66 -7.69 24.55
CA ARG A 108 6.13 -9.03 24.27
C ARG A 108 6.26 -9.42 22.78
N LEU A 109 5.89 -8.51 21.87
CA LEU A 109 6.02 -8.74 20.44
C LEU A 109 7.48 -8.85 19.97
N GLU A 110 8.41 -8.13 20.59
CA GLU A 110 9.84 -8.22 20.29
C GLU A 110 10.41 -9.57 20.70
N LEU A 111 9.98 -10.11 21.84
CA LEU A 111 10.33 -11.45 22.31
C LEU A 111 9.72 -12.54 21.40
N GLU A 112 8.51 -12.34 20.88
CA GLU A 112 7.88 -13.29 19.92
C GLU A 112 8.49 -13.19 18.51
N ARG A 113 9.14 -12.07 18.16
CA ARG A 113 9.74 -11.84 16.82
C ARG A 113 11.14 -12.41 16.64
N SER A 114 11.82 -12.83 17.72
CA SER A 114 13.21 -13.31 17.64
C SER A 114 13.39 -14.56 16.78
N ASP A 115 12.33 -15.33 16.53
CA ASP A 115 12.44 -16.61 15.82
C ASP A 115 12.16 -16.53 14.30
N ILE A 116 11.57 -15.44 13.78
CA ILE A 116 11.13 -15.32 12.37
C ILE A 116 11.42 -13.92 11.75
N GLY A 117 11.67 -12.88 12.56
CA GLY A 117 11.51 -11.48 12.13
C GLY A 117 12.70 -10.79 11.46
N VAL A 118 13.93 -11.29 11.62
CA VAL A 118 15.15 -10.56 11.20
C VAL A 118 15.31 -10.55 9.67
N GLU A 119 14.94 -11.63 8.98
CA GLU A 119 15.12 -11.75 7.53
C GLU A 119 14.15 -10.87 6.73
N LEU A 120 12.88 -10.79 7.16
CA LEU A 120 11.86 -9.95 6.51
C LEU A 120 12.06 -8.46 6.80
N ALA A 121 12.56 -8.10 7.99
CA ALA A 121 12.84 -6.71 8.34
C ALA A 121 14.00 -6.13 7.51
N ASN A 122 15.06 -6.90 7.26
CA ASN A 122 16.17 -6.47 6.41
C ASN A 122 15.73 -6.28 4.95
N ARG A 123 14.85 -7.15 4.43
CA ARG A 123 14.27 -7.00 3.09
C ARG A 123 13.39 -5.73 2.96
N TYR A 124 12.75 -5.30 4.05
CA TYR A 124 11.91 -4.10 4.11
C TYR A 124 12.73 -2.79 4.20
N VAL A 125 13.91 -2.81 4.82
CA VAL A 125 14.79 -1.63 4.94
C VAL A 125 15.46 -1.29 3.60
N GLU A 126 15.81 -2.30 2.80
CA GLU A 126 16.50 -2.06 1.52
C GLU A 126 15.58 -1.48 0.43
N ARG A 127 14.29 -1.88 0.42
CA ARG A 127 13.26 -1.29 -0.45
C ARG A 127 12.92 0.17 -0.09
N ARG A 128 13.24 0.60 1.14
CA ARG A 128 12.94 1.93 1.68
C ARG A 128 13.72 3.06 1.01
N ARG A 129 14.88 2.76 0.40
CA ARG A 129 15.71 3.76 -0.28
C ARG A 129 15.15 4.16 -1.65
N VAL A 130 14.52 3.22 -2.36
CA VAL A 130 14.05 3.42 -3.74
C VAL A 130 12.78 4.27 -3.82
N ILE A 131 11.86 4.11 -2.86
CA ILE A 131 10.58 4.83 -2.84
C ILE A 131 10.74 6.27 -2.34
N PHE A 132 11.65 6.51 -1.39
CA PHE A 132 11.98 7.86 -0.92
C PHE A 132 12.56 8.72 -2.05
N ASP A 133 13.44 8.14 -2.88
CA ASP A 133 14.00 8.80 -4.07
C ASP A 133 12.94 9.11 -5.14
N PHE A 134 11.89 8.28 -5.28
CA PHE A 134 10.78 8.51 -6.21
C PHE A 134 9.87 9.67 -5.78
N ILE A 135 9.58 9.76 -4.47
CA ILE A 135 8.78 10.85 -3.92
C ILE A 135 9.57 12.16 -4.01
N GLN A 136 10.87 12.20 -3.65
CA GLN A 136 11.66 13.44 -3.75
C GLN A 136 11.80 13.96 -5.19
N ARG A 137 11.96 13.08 -6.19
CA ARG A 137 12.05 13.49 -7.60
C ARG A 137 10.74 14.03 -8.21
N SER A 138 9.62 13.85 -7.52
CA SER A 138 8.32 14.39 -7.96
C SER A 138 8.04 15.80 -7.40
N PHE A 139 8.98 16.36 -6.64
CA PHE A 139 8.90 17.71 -6.04
C PHE A 139 9.99 18.68 -6.55
N ASP A 140 10.76 18.31 -7.58
CA ASP A 140 11.70 19.19 -8.32
C ASP A 140 11.23 19.42 -9.77
#